data_AF-A0A838N0B8-F1
#
_entry.id   AF-A0A838N0B8-F1
#
_cell.length_a   1.000
_cell.length_b   1.000
_cell.length_c   1.000
_cell.angle_alpha   90.00
_cell.angle_beta   90.00
_cell.angle_gamma   90.00
#
_symmetry.space_group_name_H-M   'P 1'
#
loop_
_entity.id
_entity.type
_entity.pdbx_description
1 polymer ?
#
loop_
_entity_poly.entity_id
_entity_poly.type
_entity_poly.pdbx_seq_one_letter_code
_entity_poly.pdbx_strand_id
1 'polypeptide(L)'
;IKGYTLVENATYITALRNVLRPMIVKDLSGDPEALVRELSYMADTVDRMSIVMIENFIRSREEIIRQQRADMLELSTPVIKVWDKILTLPIIGTLDSRRAQMMMEALLQRIVDSGSTVAILDITGVRTMDMLVANHLIKTVTAARLMGARCILTGVSPAIAQTMVQLGIDLSQITTRAQMSDGIKLALEMVGRTIIPVGALTHLRGGAAHSGEAMAASGVMPDGKSRD
;
A
#
# COMPACT_ATOMS: atom_id res chain seq x y z
N ILE A 1 -15.84 10.86 20.35
CA ILE A 1 -15.83 11.47 21.71
C ILE A 1 -15.72 12.97 21.51
N LYS A 2 -16.68 13.79 21.98
CA LYS A 2 -16.55 15.26 21.94
C LYS A 2 -15.45 15.64 22.93
N GLY A 3 -14.22 15.78 22.45
CA GLY A 3 -13.09 16.24 23.25
C GLY A 3 -13.18 17.75 23.46
N TYR A 4 -12.87 18.18 24.68
CA TYR A 4 -12.69 19.59 25.02
C TYR A 4 -11.59 20.22 24.15
N THR A 5 -11.74 21.50 23.85
CA THR A 5 -10.76 22.31 23.13
C THR A 5 -9.50 22.51 23.97
N LEU A 6 -8.40 22.88 23.30
CA LEU A 6 -7.15 23.23 23.98
C LEU A 6 -7.36 24.33 25.03
N VAL A 7 -8.19 25.33 24.70
CA VAL A 7 -8.49 26.47 25.58
C VAL A 7 -9.29 26.02 26.81
N GLU A 8 -10.29 25.15 26.65
CA GLU A 8 -11.09 24.62 27.77
C GLU A 8 -10.22 23.80 28.73
N ASN A 9 -9.38 22.90 28.21
CA ASN A 9 -8.48 22.10 29.03
C ASN A 9 -7.43 22.96 29.76
N ALA A 10 -6.88 24.00 29.11
CA ALA A 10 -5.94 24.93 29.75
C ALA A 10 -6.63 25.75 30.85
N THR A 11 -7.90 26.10 30.63
CA THR A 11 -8.73 26.81 31.62
C THR A 11 -8.93 25.96 32.87
N TYR A 12 -9.16 24.64 32.75
CA TYR A 12 -9.28 23.75 33.92
C TYR A 12 -7.98 23.66 34.72
N ILE A 13 -6.82 23.52 34.06
CA ILE A 13 -5.53 23.47 34.75
C ILE A 13 -5.22 24.79 35.45
N THR A 14 -5.53 25.92 34.79
CA THR A 14 -5.31 27.25 35.37
C THR A 14 -6.30 27.57 36.50
N ALA A 15 -7.51 27.02 36.47
CA ALA A 15 -8.49 27.19 37.54
C ALA A 15 -8.00 26.62 38.88
N LEU A 16 -7.19 25.55 38.86
CA LEU A 16 -6.56 25.00 40.05
C LEU A 16 -5.71 26.06 40.79
N ARG A 17 -4.95 26.87 40.04
CA ARG A 17 -4.15 27.97 40.60
C ARG A 17 -5.03 29.01 41.31
N ASN A 18 -6.21 29.30 40.77
CA ASN A 18 -7.12 30.29 41.34
C ASN A 18 -7.77 29.80 42.64
N VAL A 19 -7.94 28.48 42.80
CA VAL A 19 -8.49 27.88 44.02
C VAL A 19 -7.41 27.72 45.11
N LEU A 20 -6.21 27.25 44.74
CA LEU A 20 -5.16 26.96 45.70
C LEU A 20 -4.45 28.21 46.23
N ARG A 21 -4.27 29.25 45.40
CA ARG A 21 -3.61 30.49 45.80
C ARG A 21 -4.19 31.14 47.08
N PRO A 22 -5.51 31.38 47.20
CA PRO A 22 -6.05 31.98 48.42
C PRO A 22 -5.91 31.10 49.66
N MET A 23 -5.87 29.76 49.51
CA MET A 23 -5.64 28.83 50.62
C MET A 23 -4.20 28.95 51.13
N ILE A 24 -3.21 28.91 50.22
CA ILE A 24 -1.79 29.07 50.54
C ILE A 24 -1.52 30.43 51.19
N VAL A 25 -2.09 31.51 50.64
CA VAL A 25 -1.95 32.87 51.20
C VAL A 25 -2.54 32.97 52.60
N LYS A 26 -3.69 32.33 52.85
CA LYS A 26 -4.32 32.33 54.17
C LYS A 26 -3.45 31.61 55.20
N ASP A 27 -2.96 30.42 54.86
CA ASP A 27 -2.26 29.53 55.80
C ASP A 27 -0.81 29.97 56.08
N LEU A 28 -0.17 30.69 55.15
CA LEU A 28 1.24 31.12 55.25
C LEU A 28 1.42 32.64 55.37
N SER A 29 0.35 33.39 55.64
CA SER A 29 0.39 34.87 55.74
C SER A 29 1.39 35.43 56.78
N GLY A 30 1.79 34.64 57.78
CA GLY A 30 2.76 35.01 58.81
C GLY A 30 4.23 34.75 58.47
N ASP A 31 4.53 34.04 57.38
CA ASP A 31 5.88 33.69 56.94
C ASP A 31 6.06 34.02 55.45
N PRO A 32 6.57 35.22 55.11
CA PRO A 32 6.77 35.64 53.73
C PRO A 32 7.69 34.72 52.92
N GLU A 33 8.71 34.12 53.55
CA GLU A 33 9.65 33.23 52.84
C GLU A 33 9.00 31.90 52.49
N ALA A 34 8.22 31.33 53.42
CA ALA A 34 7.44 30.12 53.14
C ALA A 34 6.33 30.36 52.12
N LEU A 35 5.66 31.51 52.18
CA LEU A 35 4.62 31.89 51.24
C LEU A 35 5.17 31.98 49.80
N VAL A 36 6.31 32.66 49.60
CA VAL A 36 6.93 32.78 48.26
C VAL A 36 7.33 31.42 47.74
N ARG A 37 7.97 30.58 48.56
CA ARG A 37 8.40 29.23 48.18
C ARG A 37 7.23 28.37 47.72
N GLU A 38 6.12 28.35 48.46
CA GLU A 38 4.97 27.52 48.09
C GLU A 38 4.19 28.05 46.90
N LEU A 39 4.09 29.37 46.75
CA LEU A 39 3.48 29.96 45.55
C LEU A 39 4.32 29.67 44.29
N SER A 40 5.64 29.71 44.39
CA SER A 40 6.54 29.33 43.30
C SER A 40 6.43 27.84 42.97
N TYR A 41 6.41 26.97 43.97
CA TYR A 41 6.25 25.53 43.76
C TYR A 41 4.91 25.18 43.10
N MET A 42 3.82 25.81 43.55
CA MET A 42 2.50 25.67 42.93
C MET A 42 2.51 26.18 41.48
N ALA A 43 3.11 27.35 41.22
CA ALA A 43 3.17 27.93 39.88
C ALA A 43 3.89 27.00 38.90
N ASP A 44 5.08 26.54 39.26
CA ASP A 44 5.90 25.61 38.47
C ASP A 44 5.17 24.30 38.18
N THR A 45 4.47 23.76 39.18
CA THR A 45 3.70 22.53 39.03
C THR A 45 2.58 22.69 38.00
N VAL A 46 1.81 23.79 38.10
CA VAL A 46 0.72 24.09 37.16
C VAL A 46 1.25 24.35 35.74
N ASP A 47 2.40 25.00 35.62
CA ASP A 47 3.03 25.27 34.32
C ASP A 47 3.51 23.95 33.66
N ARG A 48 4.13 23.05 34.43
CA ARG A 48 4.50 21.71 33.93
C ARG A 48 3.28 20.89 33.51
N MET A 49 2.19 20.94 34.27
CA MET A 49 0.93 20.28 33.89
C MET A 49 0.39 20.81 32.56
N SER A 50 0.47 22.13 32.36
CA SER A 50 0.03 22.77 31.12
C SER A 50 0.86 22.34 29.92
N ILE A 51 2.19 22.23 30.07
CA ILE A 51 3.09 21.75 29.01
C ILE A 51 2.76 20.31 28.62
N VAL A 52 2.65 19.41 29.60
CA VAL A 52 2.30 17.98 29.35
C VAL A 52 0.94 17.84 28.70
N MET A 53 -0.03 18.65 29.11
CA MET A 53 -1.36 18.68 28.50
C MET A 53 -1.29 19.11 27.02
N ILE A 54 -0.52 20.16 26.69
CA ILE A 54 -0.36 20.64 25.31
C ILE A 54 0.27 19.55 24.45
N GLU A 55 1.35 18.92 24.93
CA GLU A 55 2.00 17.81 24.21
C GLU A 55 1.04 16.66 23.94
N ASN A 56 0.26 16.23 24.94
CA ASN A 56 -0.70 15.15 24.79
C ASN A 56 -1.86 15.52 23.85
N PHE A 57 -2.32 16.77 23.89
CA PHE A 57 -3.36 17.26 22.99
C PHE A 57 -2.88 17.26 21.53
N ILE A 58 -1.65 17.72 21.27
CA ILE A 58 -1.04 17.70 19.95
C ILE A 58 -0.88 16.25 19.47
N ARG A 59 -0.28 15.36 20.27
CA ARG A 59 -0.11 13.95 19.92
C ARG A 59 -1.44 13.25 19.62
N SER A 60 -2.47 13.48 20.45
CA SER A 60 -3.78 12.87 20.25
C SER A 60 -4.45 13.36 18.95
N ARG A 61 -4.29 14.65 18.61
CA ARG A 61 -4.78 15.20 17.34
C ARG A 61 -4.03 14.64 16.14
N GLU A 62 -2.70 14.51 16.22
CA GLU A 62 -1.89 13.90 15.17
C GLU A 62 -2.24 12.43 14.96
N GLU A 63 -2.50 11.69 16.04
CA GLU A 63 -2.88 10.29 15.97
C GLU A 63 -4.25 10.10 15.32
N ILE A 64 -5.22 10.97 15.61
CA ILE A 64 -6.52 10.97 14.90
C ILE A 64 -6.33 11.23 13.40
N ILE A 65 -5.41 12.13 13.02
CA ILE A 65 -5.11 12.41 11.60
C ILE A 65 -4.42 11.20 10.93
N ARG A 66 -3.51 10.50 11.63
CA ARG A 66 -2.91 9.27 11.14
C ARG A 66 -3.94 8.16 10.98
N GLN A 67 -4.79 7.95 11.99
CA GLN A 67 -5.79 6.90 11.98
C GLN A 67 -6.80 7.14 10.85
N GLN A 68 -7.27 8.37 10.67
CA GLN A 68 -8.15 8.74 9.56
C GLN A 68 -7.50 8.50 8.19
N ARG A 69 -6.18 8.71 8.05
CA ARG A 69 -5.43 8.37 6.83
C ARG A 69 -5.29 6.85 6.64
N ALA A 70 -5.09 6.09 7.71
CA ALA A 70 -4.96 4.64 7.69
C ALA A 70 -6.30 3.95 7.37
N ASP A 71 -7.39 4.39 7.97
CA ASP A 71 -8.75 3.87 7.71
C ASP A 71 -9.17 4.14 6.26
N MET A 72 -8.73 5.26 5.67
CA MET A 72 -8.87 5.53 4.24
C MET A 72 -8.08 4.55 3.37
N LEU A 73 -6.93 4.03 3.83
CA LEU A 73 -6.11 3.05 3.10
C LEU A 73 -6.70 1.63 3.15
N GLU A 74 -7.24 1.21 4.30
CA GLU A 74 -7.83 -0.13 4.45
C GLU A 74 -9.15 -0.31 3.67
N LEU A 75 -9.94 0.75 3.49
CA LEU A 75 -11.27 0.65 2.88
C LEU A 75 -11.33 0.88 1.37
N SER A 76 -10.26 1.35 0.71
CA SER A 76 -10.43 1.95 -0.61
C SER A 76 -9.73 1.30 -1.80
N THR A 77 -8.74 0.42 -1.63
CA THR A 77 -8.29 -0.48 -2.72
C THR A 77 -7.33 -1.58 -2.26
N PRO A 78 -7.74 -2.87 -2.31
CA PRO A 78 -6.84 -3.94 -1.94
C PRO A 78 -5.87 -4.20 -3.11
N VAL A 79 -4.60 -3.81 -2.96
CA VAL A 79 -3.54 -4.35 -3.82
C VAL A 79 -3.27 -5.78 -3.37
N ILE A 80 -3.70 -6.75 -4.16
CA ILE A 80 -3.66 -8.17 -3.80
C ILE A 80 -2.45 -8.82 -4.46
N LYS A 81 -1.67 -9.60 -3.70
CA LYS A 81 -0.63 -10.48 -4.28
C LYS A 81 -1.30 -11.75 -4.78
N VAL A 82 -1.37 -11.91 -6.11
CA VAL A 82 -2.00 -13.09 -6.74
C VAL A 82 -1.01 -14.21 -7.00
N TRP A 83 0.28 -13.87 -7.13
CA TRP A 83 1.36 -14.84 -7.26
C TRP A 83 2.68 -14.25 -6.75
N ASP A 84 3.72 -15.06 -6.67
CA ASP A 84 5.05 -14.50 -6.49
C ASP A 84 5.41 -13.56 -7.65
N LYS A 85 5.89 -12.36 -7.30
CA LYS A 85 6.18 -11.24 -8.21
C LYS A 85 4.98 -10.63 -8.97
N ILE A 86 3.75 -11.04 -8.69
CA ILE A 86 2.55 -10.55 -9.40
C ILE A 86 1.54 -9.94 -8.41
N LEU A 87 1.22 -8.68 -8.63
CA LEU A 87 0.17 -7.94 -7.92
C LEU A 87 -1.05 -7.71 -8.81
N THR A 88 -2.21 -7.53 -8.19
CA THR A 88 -3.41 -7.01 -8.85
C THR A 88 -4.02 -5.85 -8.07
N LEU A 89 -4.54 -4.87 -8.79
CA LEU A 89 -5.26 -3.71 -8.29
C LEU A 89 -6.62 -3.65 -9.00
N PRO A 90 -7.70 -4.16 -8.38
CA PRO A 90 -9.04 -4.05 -8.93
C PRO A 90 -9.65 -2.67 -8.67
N ILE A 91 -10.16 -2.04 -9.72
CA ILE A 91 -10.83 -0.74 -9.66
C ILE A 91 -12.35 -0.97 -9.71
N ILE A 92 -12.99 -0.83 -8.54
CA ILE A 92 -14.44 -1.03 -8.38
C ILE A 92 -15.15 0.30 -8.12
N GLY A 93 -16.23 0.54 -8.85
CA GLY A 93 -17.12 1.69 -8.68
C GLY A 93 -16.65 2.92 -9.45
N THR A 94 -17.07 4.10 -9.00
CA THR A 94 -16.66 5.37 -9.61
C THR A 94 -15.21 5.68 -9.24
N LEU A 95 -14.37 5.88 -10.25
CA LEU A 95 -13.00 6.35 -10.05
C LEU A 95 -13.01 7.88 -10.05
N ASP A 96 -12.67 8.48 -8.92
CA ASP A 96 -12.39 9.91 -8.80
C ASP A 96 -10.88 10.15 -8.62
N SER A 97 -10.44 11.41 -8.73
CA SER A 97 -9.03 11.78 -8.65
C SER A 97 -8.36 11.38 -7.35
N ARG A 98 -9.09 11.49 -6.23
CA ARG A 98 -8.56 11.19 -4.89
C ARG A 98 -8.34 9.69 -4.75
N ARG A 99 -9.33 8.88 -5.13
CA ARG A 99 -9.23 7.41 -5.13
C ARG A 99 -8.13 6.94 -6.07
N ALA A 100 -8.03 7.51 -7.27
CA ALA A 100 -7.00 7.14 -8.23
C ALA A 100 -5.58 7.44 -7.71
N GLN A 101 -5.39 8.56 -7.00
CA GLN A 101 -4.12 8.89 -6.37
C GLN A 101 -3.77 7.90 -5.24
N MET A 102 -4.72 7.59 -4.35
CA MET A 102 -4.51 6.62 -3.27
C MET A 102 -4.20 5.22 -3.80
N MET A 103 -4.91 4.79 -4.85
CA MET A 103 -4.68 3.54 -5.56
C MET A 103 -3.26 3.43 -6.10
N MET A 104 -2.78 4.52 -6.73
CA MET A 104 -1.43 4.60 -7.23
C MET A 104 -0.41 4.47 -6.09
N GLU A 105 -0.54 5.26 -5.03
CA GLU A 105 0.37 5.22 -3.88
C GLU A 105 0.42 3.83 -3.25
N ALA A 106 -0.74 3.21 -3.01
CA ALA A 106 -0.83 1.86 -2.47
C ALA A 106 -0.15 0.82 -3.38
N LEU A 107 -0.36 0.91 -4.70
CA LEU A 107 0.27 0.00 -5.66
C LEU A 107 1.80 0.16 -5.65
N LEU A 108 2.31 1.39 -5.71
CA LEU A 108 3.74 1.66 -5.72
C LEU A 108 4.42 1.18 -4.45
N GLN A 109 3.82 1.44 -3.28
CA GLN A 109 4.33 0.93 -2.02
C GLN A 109 4.38 -0.61 -2.03
N ARG A 110 3.30 -1.25 -2.47
CA ARG A 110 3.22 -2.71 -2.51
C ARG A 110 4.20 -3.34 -3.50
N ILE A 111 4.48 -2.69 -4.62
CA ILE A 111 5.51 -3.12 -5.58
C ILE A 111 6.87 -3.21 -4.89
N VAL A 112 7.26 -2.18 -4.13
CA VAL A 112 8.53 -2.15 -3.40
C VAL A 112 8.56 -3.22 -2.31
N ASP A 113 7.55 -3.25 -1.44
CA ASP A 113 7.51 -4.15 -0.29
C ASP A 113 7.56 -5.63 -0.70
N SER A 114 6.92 -5.98 -1.81
CA SER A 114 6.85 -7.36 -2.33
C SER A 114 7.93 -7.67 -3.37
N GLY A 115 8.67 -6.66 -3.83
CA GLY A 115 9.59 -6.75 -4.96
C GLY A 115 8.93 -7.28 -6.24
N SER A 116 7.65 -6.94 -6.47
CA SER A 116 6.87 -7.46 -7.60
C SER A 116 7.27 -6.81 -8.91
N THR A 117 7.36 -7.61 -9.98
CA THR A 117 7.80 -7.16 -11.31
C THR A 117 6.64 -7.03 -12.30
N VAL A 118 5.44 -7.48 -11.92
CA VAL A 118 4.23 -7.37 -12.72
C VAL A 118 3.06 -6.87 -11.86
N ALA A 119 2.31 -5.92 -12.38
CA ALA A 119 1.09 -5.40 -11.78
C ALA A 119 -0.08 -5.50 -12.77
N ILE A 120 -1.21 -6.08 -12.35
CA ILE A 120 -2.43 -6.18 -13.14
C ILE A 120 -3.44 -5.16 -12.63
N LEU A 121 -3.77 -4.15 -13.44
CA LEU A 121 -4.77 -3.15 -13.13
C LEU A 121 -6.09 -3.58 -13.77
N ASP A 122 -7.10 -3.88 -12.95
CA ASP A 122 -8.38 -4.37 -13.46
C ASP A 122 -9.44 -3.27 -13.43
N ILE A 123 -9.91 -2.87 -14.62
CA ILE A 123 -10.87 -1.78 -14.79
C ILE A 123 -12.27 -2.27 -15.16
N THR A 124 -12.58 -3.56 -15.00
CA THR A 124 -13.93 -4.10 -15.26
C THR A 124 -15.03 -3.35 -14.47
N GLY A 125 -14.71 -2.82 -13.29
CA GLY A 125 -15.65 -2.06 -12.46
C GLY A 125 -15.85 -0.59 -12.88
N VAL A 126 -15.08 -0.09 -13.85
CA VAL A 126 -15.15 1.30 -14.32
C VAL A 126 -16.22 1.43 -15.41
N ARG A 127 -17.26 2.23 -15.16
CA ARG A 127 -18.39 2.38 -16.10
C ARG A 127 -18.14 3.42 -17.19
N THR A 128 -17.45 4.49 -16.84
CA THR A 128 -17.20 5.64 -17.72
C THR A 128 -15.75 6.05 -17.64
N MET A 129 -15.19 6.39 -18.79
CA MET A 129 -13.82 6.87 -18.92
C MET A 129 -13.85 8.36 -19.20
N ASP A 130 -13.14 9.16 -18.41
CA ASP A 130 -12.92 10.58 -18.69
C ASP A 130 -11.41 10.89 -18.77
N MET A 131 -11.07 12.12 -19.14
CA MET A 131 -9.68 12.57 -19.22
C MET A 131 -8.94 12.47 -17.87
N LEU A 132 -9.65 12.60 -16.76
CA LEU A 132 -9.03 12.60 -15.44
C LEU A 132 -8.60 11.19 -15.05
N VAL A 133 -9.51 10.22 -15.16
CA VAL A 133 -9.27 8.79 -14.92
C VAL A 133 -8.18 8.27 -15.84
N ALA A 134 -8.22 8.65 -17.11
CA ALA A 134 -7.19 8.35 -18.10
C ALA A 134 -5.80 8.77 -17.64
N ASN A 135 -5.66 10.05 -17.28
CA ASN A 135 -4.38 10.60 -16.85
C ASN A 135 -3.85 9.92 -15.59
N HIS A 136 -4.72 9.59 -14.63
CA HIS A 136 -4.28 8.86 -13.44
C HIS A 136 -3.81 7.44 -13.77
N LEU A 137 -4.48 6.72 -14.68
CA LEU A 137 -4.03 5.40 -15.12
C LEU A 137 -2.66 5.46 -15.81
N ILE A 138 -2.45 6.41 -16.72
CA ILE A 138 -1.15 6.60 -17.39
C ILE A 138 -0.04 6.93 -16.37
N LYS A 139 -0.32 7.84 -15.43
CA LYS A 139 0.63 8.18 -14.35
C LYS A 139 0.96 6.95 -13.50
N THR A 140 -0.05 6.17 -13.14
CA THR A 140 0.12 4.94 -12.35
C THR A 140 1.01 3.93 -13.08
N VAL A 141 0.75 3.67 -14.36
CA VAL A 141 1.56 2.74 -15.17
C VAL A 141 2.99 3.25 -15.32
N THR A 142 3.15 4.55 -15.58
CA THR A 142 4.48 5.16 -15.74
C THR A 142 5.28 5.07 -14.44
N ALA A 143 4.65 5.39 -13.31
CA ALA A 143 5.29 5.30 -11.99
C ALA A 143 5.64 3.85 -11.63
N ALA A 144 4.73 2.89 -11.83
CA ALA A 144 5.01 1.48 -11.57
C ALA A 144 6.19 0.96 -12.40
N ARG A 145 6.30 1.40 -13.67
CA ARG A 145 7.45 1.08 -14.53
C ARG A 145 8.75 1.65 -14.00
N LEU A 146 8.76 2.88 -13.47
CA LEU A 146 9.93 3.46 -12.81
C LEU A 146 10.34 2.67 -11.57
N MET A 147 9.38 2.02 -10.89
CA MET A 147 9.64 1.11 -9.77
C MET A 147 10.06 -0.30 -10.21
N GLY A 148 10.23 -0.55 -11.52
CA GLY A 148 10.64 -1.85 -12.06
C GLY A 148 9.51 -2.86 -12.27
N ALA A 149 8.24 -2.43 -12.18
CA ALA A 149 7.09 -3.29 -12.45
C ALA A 149 6.44 -2.98 -13.81
N ARG A 150 6.21 -4.02 -14.61
CA ARG A 150 5.44 -3.92 -15.86
C ARG A 150 3.94 -4.01 -15.56
N CYS A 151 3.15 -3.15 -16.18
CA CYS A 151 1.70 -3.14 -15.98
C CYS A 151 0.94 -3.86 -17.10
N ILE A 152 -0.09 -4.61 -16.71
CA ILE A 152 -1.10 -5.18 -17.60
C ILE A 152 -2.45 -4.57 -17.22
N LEU A 153 -3.17 -4.02 -18.19
CA LEU A 153 -4.51 -3.49 -17.99
C LEU A 153 -5.55 -4.54 -18.41
N THR A 154 -6.46 -4.92 -17.51
CA THR A 154 -7.54 -5.87 -17.79
C THR A 154 -8.90 -5.21 -17.72
N GLY A 155 -9.93 -5.82 -18.33
CA GLY A 155 -11.31 -5.37 -18.17
C GLY A 155 -11.69 -4.17 -19.04
N VAL A 156 -10.90 -3.86 -20.08
CA VAL A 156 -11.21 -2.78 -21.02
C VAL A 156 -12.42 -3.17 -21.86
N SER A 157 -13.57 -2.54 -21.59
CA SER A 157 -14.78 -2.73 -22.40
C SER A 157 -14.66 -2.00 -23.75
N PRO A 158 -15.44 -2.39 -24.80
CA PRO A 158 -15.43 -1.70 -26.08
C PRO A 158 -15.72 -0.20 -25.97
N ALA A 159 -16.64 0.20 -25.08
CA ALA A 159 -16.96 1.60 -24.83
C ALA A 159 -15.75 2.37 -24.26
N ILE A 160 -15.06 1.80 -23.27
CA ILE A 160 -13.85 2.40 -22.69
C ILE A 160 -12.75 2.53 -23.74
N ALA A 161 -12.53 1.49 -24.55
CA ALA A 161 -11.53 1.51 -25.61
C ALA A 161 -11.80 2.63 -26.63
N GLN A 162 -13.07 2.79 -27.07
CA GLN A 162 -13.45 3.88 -27.97
C GLN A 162 -13.20 5.25 -27.33
N THR A 163 -13.58 5.43 -26.06
CA THR A 163 -13.32 6.69 -25.35
C THR A 163 -11.83 6.95 -25.20
N MET A 164 -11.01 5.95 -24.91
CA MET A 164 -9.56 6.12 -24.80
C MET A 164 -8.93 6.62 -26.11
N VAL A 165 -9.40 6.09 -27.24
CA VAL A 165 -8.97 6.53 -28.58
C VAL A 165 -9.44 7.96 -28.85
N GLN A 166 -10.69 8.29 -28.54
CA GLN A 166 -11.24 9.65 -28.71
C GLN A 166 -10.51 10.69 -27.87
N LEU A 167 -10.08 10.32 -26.66
CA LEU A 167 -9.30 11.17 -25.76
C LEU A 167 -7.83 11.29 -26.18
N GLY A 168 -7.38 10.55 -27.20
CA GLY A 168 -6.00 10.59 -27.68
C GLY A 168 -4.99 10.01 -26.70
N ILE A 169 -5.39 9.06 -25.87
CA ILE A 169 -4.50 8.44 -24.88
C ILE A 169 -3.52 7.50 -25.59
N ASP A 170 -2.22 7.72 -25.40
CA ASP A 170 -1.20 6.80 -25.88
C ASP A 170 -1.12 5.57 -24.97
N LEU A 171 -1.58 4.43 -25.49
CA LEU A 171 -1.51 3.13 -24.83
C LEU A 171 -0.34 2.27 -25.33
N SER A 172 0.58 2.81 -26.14
CA SER A 172 1.72 2.06 -26.71
C SER A 172 2.58 1.36 -25.66
N GLN A 173 2.60 1.90 -24.44
CA GLN A 173 3.37 1.38 -23.31
C GLN A 173 2.55 0.47 -22.37
N ILE A 174 1.28 0.22 -22.68
CA ILE A 174 0.35 -0.51 -21.81
C ILE A 174 -0.07 -1.79 -22.51
N THR A 175 0.27 -2.95 -21.92
CA THR A 175 -0.26 -4.22 -22.42
C THR A 175 -1.69 -4.39 -21.92
N THR A 176 -2.64 -4.60 -22.83
CA THR A 176 -4.06 -4.78 -22.47
C THR A 176 -4.53 -6.21 -22.69
N ARG A 177 -5.49 -6.66 -21.87
CA ARG A 177 -6.24 -7.90 -22.03
C ARG A 177 -7.71 -7.64 -21.74
N ALA A 178 -8.60 -8.34 -22.44
CA ALA A 178 -10.03 -8.17 -22.23
C ALA A 178 -10.46 -8.72 -20.86
N GLN A 179 -9.94 -9.89 -20.48
CA GLN A 179 -10.30 -10.57 -19.24
C GLN A 179 -9.13 -10.66 -18.25
N MET A 180 -9.46 -10.71 -16.96
CA MET A 180 -8.50 -10.92 -15.88
C MET A 180 -7.74 -12.24 -16.04
N SER A 181 -8.42 -13.31 -16.46
CA SER A 181 -7.82 -14.63 -16.74
C SER A 181 -6.65 -14.54 -17.73
N ASP A 182 -6.83 -13.82 -18.84
CA ASP A 182 -5.78 -13.60 -19.84
C ASP A 182 -4.64 -12.74 -19.30
N GLY A 183 -4.97 -11.76 -18.45
CA GLY A 183 -3.99 -10.93 -17.75
C GLY A 183 -3.11 -11.74 -16.80
N ILE A 184 -3.71 -12.64 -16.02
CA ILE A 184 -2.99 -13.55 -15.11
C ILE A 184 -2.10 -14.50 -15.92
N LYS A 185 -2.62 -15.08 -17.01
CA LYS A 185 -1.84 -15.97 -17.88
C LYS A 185 -0.60 -15.26 -18.42
N LEU A 186 -0.76 -14.05 -18.97
CA LEU A 186 0.35 -13.25 -19.46
C LEU A 186 1.34 -12.88 -18.33
N ALA A 187 0.83 -12.50 -17.16
CA ALA A 187 1.66 -12.15 -16.02
C ALA A 187 2.54 -13.32 -15.56
N LEU A 188 2.00 -14.55 -15.57
CA LEU A 188 2.75 -15.76 -15.28
C LEU A 188 3.85 -16.01 -16.32
N GLU A 189 3.54 -15.86 -17.62
CA GLU A 189 4.52 -15.98 -18.71
C GLU A 189 5.67 -14.97 -18.53
N MET A 190 5.35 -13.74 -18.13
CA MET A 190 6.32 -12.67 -17.86
C MET A 190 7.28 -12.96 -16.70
N VAL A 191 6.92 -13.86 -15.78
CA VAL A 191 7.77 -14.32 -14.66
C VAL A 191 8.30 -15.74 -14.87
N GLY A 192 8.27 -16.25 -16.10
CA GLY A 192 8.81 -17.56 -16.47
C GLY A 192 7.97 -18.75 -16.00
N ARG A 193 6.66 -18.54 -15.84
CA ARG A 193 5.68 -19.58 -15.46
C ARG A 193 4.67 -19.76 -16.59
N THR A 194 4.08 -20.95 -16.68
CA THR A 194 3.00 -21.22 -17.64
C THR A 194 1.94 -22.09 -17.00
N ILE A 195 0.68 -21.92 -17.45
CA ILE A 195 -0.44 -22.75 -17.02
C ILE A 195 -0.63 -23.83 -18.09
N ILE A 196 -0.54 -25.08 -17.66
CA ILE A 196 -0.79 -26.25 -18.50
C ILE A 196 -1.99 -27.04 -17.95
N PRO A 197 -2.91 -27.52 -18.80
CA PRO A 197 -3.97 -28.41 -18.37
C PRO A 197 -3.40 -29.66 -17.71
N VAL A 198 -4.05 -30.14 -16.65
CA VAL A 198 -3.56 -31.33 -15.92
C VAL A 198 -3.45 -32.56 -16.82
N GLY A 199 -4.37 -32.73 -17.78
CA GLY A 199 -4.29 -33.81 -18.77
C GLY A 199 -3.15 -33.68 -19.79
N ALA A 200 -2.52 -32.50 -19.91
CA ALA A 200 -1.34 -32.33 -20.76
C ALA A 200 -0.04 -32.71 -20.01
N LEU A 201 -0.05 -32.70 -18.66
CA LEU A 201 1.10 -33.11 -17.84
C LEU A 201 1.44 -34.59 -17.98
N THR A 202 0.45 -35.44 -18.23
CA THR A 202 0.64 -36.89 -18.45
C THR A 202 1.52 -37.18 -19.67
N HIS A 203 1.42 -36.38 -20.73
CA HIS A 203 2.28 -36.52 -21.92
C HIS A 203 3.73 -36.06 -21.67
N LEU A 204 3.93 -35.06 -20.82
CA LEU A 204 5.27 -34.56 -20.45
C LEU A 204 6.03 -35.53 -19.53
N ARG A 205 5.32 -36.24 -18.64
CA ARG A 205 5.94 -37.28 -17.79
C ARG A 205 6.29 -38.55 -18.55
N GLY A 206 5.48 -38.92 -19.57
CA GLY A 206 5.75 -40.11 -20.40
C GLY A 206 6.98 -39.97 -21.32
N GLY A 207 7.27 -38.77 -21.82
CA GLY A 207 8.42 -38.53 -22.71
C GLY A 207 9.79 -38.63 -22.03
N ALA A 208 9.86 -38.40 -20.72
CA ALA A 208 11.11 -38.53 -19.95
C ALA A 208 11.49 -39.99 -19.62
N ALA A 209 10.55 -40.93 -19.71
CA ALA A 209 10.82 -42.35 -19.45
C ALA A 209 11.50 -43.06 -20.64
N HIS A 210 11.23 -42.64 -21.88
CA HIS A 210 11.80 -43.28 -23.07
C HIS A 210 13.21 -42.83 -23.47
N SER A 211 13.72 -41.72 -22.92
CA SER A 211 15.10 -41.28 -23.18
C SER A 211 16.15 -42.01 -22.34
N GLY A 212 15.75 -42.68 -21.25
CA GLY A 212 16.66 -43.45 -20.38
C GLY A 212 16.98 -44.86 -20.91
N GLU A 213 16.08 -45.49 -21.66
CA GLU A 213 16.27 -46.86 -22.18
C GLU A 213 17.16 -46.90 -23.43
N ALA A 214 17.21 -45.82 -24.23
CA ALA A 214 18.03 -45.76 -25.43
C ALA A 214 19.54 -45.63 -25.16
N MET A 215 19.95 -45.18 -23.96
CA MET A 215 21.38 -45.06 -23.60
C MET A 215 21.99 -46.36 -23.05
N ALA A 216 21.18 -47.32 -22.60
CA ALA A 216 21.67 -48.61 -22.10
C ALA A 216 21.95 -49.64 -23.22
N ALA A 217 21.49 -49.37 -24.45
CA ALA A 217 21.59 -50.31 -25.57
C ALA A 217 22.80 -50.09 -26.50
N SER A 218 23.56 -48.99 -26.37
CA SER A 218 24.77 -48.75 -27.19
C SER A 218 26.05 -49.05 -26.41
N GLY A 219 26.23 -50.31 -26.01
CA GLY A 219 27.51 -50.82 -25.54
C GLY A 219 28.51 -50.94 -26.69
N VAL A 220 29.29 -49.89 -26.94
CA VAL A 220 30.50 -49.98 -27.77
C VAL A 220 31.70 -49.97 -26.82
N MET A 221 32.30 -51.14 -26.63
CA MET A 221 33.64 -51.29 -26.07
C MET A 221 34.69 -50.87 -27.12
N PRO A 222 35.69 -50.04 -26.79
CA PRO A 222 36.91 -49.98 -27.58
C PRO A 222 38.07 -50.70 -26.88
N ASP A 223 38.77 -51.46 -27.71
CA ASP A 223 39.99 -52.22 -27.47
C ASP A 223 41.09 -51.49 -26.68
N GLY A 224 41.77 -52.25 -25.84
CA GLY A 224 43.02 -51.82 -25.23
C GLY A 224 43.78 -52.94 -24.54
N LYS A 225 44.59 -53.70 -25.30
CA LYS A 225 46.00 -54.09 -25.01
C LYS A 225 46.44 -55.37 -25.74
N SER A 226 47.44 -55.25 -26.61
CA SER A 226 48.57 -56.20 -26.68
C SER A 226 49.79 -55.55 -27.35
N ARG A 227 50.98 -55.93 -26.87
CA ARG A 227 52.36 -55.37 -26.98
C ARG A 227 52.76 -54.71 -25.66
N ASP A 228 53.57 -55.32 -24.80
CA ASP A 228 54.61 -56.35 -24.98
C ASP A 228 54.41 -57.61 -24.13
#